data_AF-A0A381DGW5-F1
#
_entry.id   AF-A0A381DGW5-F1
#
_cell.length_a   1.000
_cell.length_b   1.000
_cell.length_c   1.000
_cell.angle_alpha   90.00
_cell.angle_beta   90.00
_cell.angle_gamma   90.00
#
_symmetry.space_group_name_H-M   'P 1'
#
loop_
_entity.id
_entity.type
_entity.pdbx_description
1 polymer ?
#
loop_
_entity_poly.entity_id
_entity_poly.type
_entity_poly.pdbx_seq_one_letter_code
_entity_poly.pdbx_strand_id
1 'polypeptide(L)'
;MISSNFSNLPNSSINLPEIYSSLQDFSKSLVKYGENQTKIYENKFKNDGSISIEELKKEINKEFPKYQFTSSDPSDPINWQHLLYIDDKNLQKMANDSDYRAKIFGLIKREYSSLDANHKIKMGSNIVSSNTTGSVFSLSDKNENIGGVPYKGMGISAPTFDNSISVKKSSNAFGYANDWFEELLKKIQEKREEQKRLEIKKQRDEFLNIKI
;
A
#
# COMPACT_ATOMS: atom_id res chain seq x y z
N MET A 1 21.95 -34.98 9.11
CA MET A 1 21.57 -33.85 9.98
C MET A 1 22.51 -32.70 9.65
N ILE A 2 22.08 -31.75 8.83
CA ILE A 2 22.89 -30.57 8.48
C ILE A 2 22.33 -29.41 9.29
N SER A 3 23.17 -28.91 10.19
CA SER A 3 22.95 -27.74 11.03
C SER A 3 22.73 -26.50 10.16
N SER A 4 21.53 -25.92 10.22
CA SER A 4 21.20 -24.64 9.61
C SER A 4 21.55 -23.48 10.55
N ASN A 5 22.83 -23.11 10.59
CA ASN A 5 23.28 -21.84 11.13
C ASN A 5 22.98 -20.72 10.11
N PHE A 6 21.79 -20.14 10.16
CA PHE A 6 21.45 -18.93 9.40
C PHE A 6 20.92 -17.84 10.34
N SER A 7 21.79 -17.36 11.21
CA SER A 7 21.58 -16.13 12.01
C SER A 7 22.22 -14.89 11.39
N ASN A 8 22.68 -14.95 10.13
CA ASN A 8 23.38 -13.84 9.46
C ASN A 8 22.87 -13.58 8.02
N LEU A 9 21.55 -13.59 7.81
CA LEU A 9 21.02 -12.77 6.73
C LEU A 9 21.14 -11.30 7.19
N PRO A 10 21.71 -10.38 6.40
CA PRO A 10 21.69 -8.99 6.75
C PRO A 10 20.24 -8.60 6.94
N ASN A 11 19.89 -8.28 8.17
CA ASN A 11 18.63 -7.70 8.55
C ASN A 11 18.63 -6.27 7.99
N SER A 12 18.61 -6.12 6.66
CA SER A 12 18.35 -4.84 6.01
C SER A 12 16.84 -4.63 6.04
N SER A 13 16.31 -4.56 7.26
CA SER A 13 15.14 -3.75 7.54
C SER A 13 15.53 -2.33 7.12
N ILE A 14 15.39 -2.01 5.84
CA ILE A 14 15.14 -0.64 5.41
C ILE A 14 13.81 -0.33 6.09
N ASN A 15 13.90 0.12 7.33
CA ASN A 15 12.75 0.62 8.06
C ASN A 15 12.24 1.76 7.20
N LEU A 16 11.08 1.53 6.59
CA LEU A 16 10.33 2.54 5.89
C LEU A 16 10.32 3.79 6.79
N PRO A 17 10.71 4.97 6.28
CA PRO A 17 10.73 6.19 7.08
C PRO A 17 9.45 6.37 7.88
N GLU A 18 9.58 6.80 9.13
CA GLU A 18 8.41 7.05 9.97
C GLU A 18 7.57 8.20 9.41
N ILE A 19 8.23 9.21 8.82
CA ILE A 19 7.62 10.36 8.17
C ILE A 19 8.26 10.58 6.80
N TYR A 20 7.43 10.65 5.76
CA TYR A 20 7.83 10.99 4.40
C TYR A 20 7.67 12.48 4.12
N SER A 21 8.61 13.07 3.39
CA SER A 21 8.58 14.49 2.99
C SER A 21 7.49 14.81 1.97
N SER A 22 7.07 13.81 1.17
CA SER A 22 6.03 13.93 0.16
C SER A 22 5.42 12.57 -0.17
N LEU A 23 4.28 12.57 -0.88
CA LEU A 23 3.66 11.34 -1.39
C LEU A 23 4.58 10.66 -2.43
N GLN A 24 5.29 11.44 -3.24
CA GLN A 24 6.22 10.92 -4.24
C GLN A 24 7.38 10.19 -3.57
N ASP A 25 7.90 10.70 -2.46
CA ASP A 25 8.95 10.03 -1.69
C ASP A 25 8.45 8.74 -1.06
N PHE A 26 7.22 8.75 -0.52
CA PHE A 26 6.57 7.54 -0.02
C PHE A 26 6.45 6.47 -1.11
N SER A 27 5.92 6.83 -2.28
CA SER A 27 5.76 5.91 -3.41
C SER A 27 7.11 5.35 -3.88
N LYS A 28 8.13 6.21 -4.05
CA LYS A 28 9.50 5.78 -4.41
C LYS A 28 10.11 4.83 -3.37
N SER A 29 9.90 5.11 -2.09
CA SER A 29 10.37 4.24 -1.01
C SER A 29 9.70 2.87 -1.02
N LEU A 30 8.40 2.79 -1.29
CA LEU A 30 7.69 1.51 -1.45
C LEU A 30 8.22 0.73 -2.65
N VAL A 31 8.39 1.36 -3.81
CA VAL A 31 8.95 0.70 -5.01
C VAL A 31 10.34 0.13 -4.71
N LYS A 32 11.24 0.94 -4.15
CA LYS A 32 12.59 0.50 -3.77
C LYS A 32 12.56 -0.61 -2.72
N TYR A 33 11.63 -0.55 -1.77
CA TYR A 33 11.44 -1.63 -0.79
C TYR A 33 11.05 -2.93 -1.50
N GLY A 34 10.07 -2.91 -2.41
CA GLY A 34 9.67 -4.10 -3.19
C GLY A 34 10.80 -4.70 -4.03
N GLU A 35 11.61 -3.86 -4.67
CA GLU A 35 12.81 -4.31 -5.42
C GLU A 35 13.81 -5.03 -4.51
N ASN A 36 14.04 -4.50 -3.31
CA ASN A 36 14.94 -5.14 -2.34
C ASN A 36 14.36 -6.44 -1.80
N GLN A 37 13.05 -6.50 -1.53
CA GLN A 37 12.38 -7.73 -1.12
C GLN A 37 12.45 -8.79 -2.22
N THR A 38 12.30 -8.40 -3.49
CA THR A 38 12.47 -9.30 -4.63
C THR A 38 13.85 -9.97 -4.59
N LYS A 39 14.92 -9.20 -4.41
CA LYS A 39 16.30 -9.74 -4.30
C LYS A 39 16.48 -10.70 -3.12
N ILE A 40 15.79 -10.45 -2.01
CA ILE A 40 15.80 -11.35 -0.85
C ILE A 40 15.13 -12.68 -1.22
N TYR A 41 13.95 -12.63 -1.87
CA TYR A 41 13.25 -13.84 -2.31
C TYR A 41 13.96 -14.58 -3.44
N GLU A 42 14.65 -13.88 -4.36
CA GLU A 42 15.49 -14.50 -5.38
C GLU A 42 16.57 -15.37 -4.73
N ASN A 43 17.22 -14.86 -3.69
CA ASN A 43 18.18 -15.65 -2.92
C ASN A 43 17.52 -16.79 -2.13
N LYS A 44 16.33 -16.55 -1.56
CA LYS A 44 15.57 -17.59 -0.84
C LYS A 44 15.20 -18.77 -1.75
N PHE A 45 14.77 -18.48 -2.98
CA PHE A 45 14.25 -19.47 -3.91
C PHE A 45 15.29 -20.00 -4.91
N LYS A 46 16.55 -19.56 -4.82
CA LYS A 46 17.62 -19.79 -5.80
C LYS A 46 17.85 -21.27 -6.19
N ASN A 47 17.39 -22.22 -5.38
CA ASN A 47 17.48 -23.66 -5.66
C ASN A 47 16.20 -24.44 -5.30
N ASP A 48 15.06 -23.78 -5.12
CA ASP A 48 13.82 -24.46 -4.69
C ASP A 48 13.21 -25.34 -5.79
N GLY A 49 13.55 -25.08 -7.06
CA GLY A 49 12.92 -25.73 -8.20
C GLY A 49 11.39 -25.51 -8.22
N SER A 50 10.67 -26.50 -8.75
CA SER A 50 9.21 -26.51 -8.77
C SER A 50 8.63 -26.93 -7.42
N ILE A 51 7.58 -26.24 -6.97
CA ILE A 51 6.81 -26.61 -5.77
C ILE A 51 5.35 -26.89 -6.15
N SER A 52 4.60 -27.64 -5.34
CA SER A 52 3.17 -27.81 -5.61
C SER A 52 2.38 -26.52 -5.38
N ILE A 53 1.24 -26.36 -6.06
CA ILE A 53 0.34 -25.21 -5.82
C ILE A 53 -0.12 -25.15 -4.36
N GLU A 54 -0.34 -26.31 -3.73
CA GLU A 54 -0.78 -26.39 -2.34
C GLU A 54 0.31 -25.89 -1.38
N GLU A 55 1.56 -26.26 -1.61
CA GLU A 55 2.70 -25.75 -0.85
C GLU A 55 2.91 -24.25 -1.09
N LEU A 56 2.78 -23.80 -2.33
CA LEU A 56 2.87 -22.38 -2.67
C LEU A 56 1.82 -21.56 -1.91
N LYS A 57 0.55 -21.99 -1.90
CA LYS A 57 -0.53 -21.31 -1.17
C LYS A 57 -0.27 -21.30 0.34
N LYS A 58 0.26 -22.40 0.90
CA LYS A 58 0.66 -22.46 2.32
C LYS A 58 1.78 -21.48 2.62
N GLU A 59 2.79 -21.39 1.76
CA GLU A 59 3.90 -20.46 1.93
C GLU A 59 3.44 -19.00 1.86
N ILE A 60 2.60 -18.65 0.88
CA ILE A 60 2.00 -17.32 0.75
C ILE A 60 1.20 -16.97 2.02
N ASN A 61 0.34 -17.87 2.50
CA ASN A 61 -0.44 -17.63 3.72
C ASN A 61 0.44 -17.45 4.96
N LYS A 62 1.56 -18.18 5.04
CA LYS A 62 2.51 -18.05 6.14
C LYS A 62 3.24 -16.69 6.10
N GLU A 63 3.64 -16.26 4.91
CA GLU A 63 4.42 -15.03 4.71
C GLU A 63 3.55 -13.76 4.76
N PHE A 64 2.29 -13.86 4.32
CA PHE A 64 1.37 -12.74 4.18
C PHE A 64 0.01 -13.00 4.87
N PRO A 65 -0.02 -13.26 6.19
CA PRO A 65 -1.21 -13.76 6.89
C PRO A 65 -2.41 -12.80 6.91
N LYS A 66 -2.22 -11.50 6.66
CA LYS A 66 -3.35 -10.55 6.54
C LYS A 66 -4.13 -10.73 5.25
N TYR A 67 -3.52 -11.25 4.19
CA TYR A 67 -4.21 -11.47 2.92
C TYR A 67 -5.07 -12.73 2.98
N GLN A 68 -6.28 -12.63 2.44
CA GLN A 68 -7.25 -13.71 2.33
C GLN A 68 -7.38 -14.12 0.87
N PHE A 69 -7.10 -15.38 0.57
CA PHE A 69 -7.29 -15.90 -0.78
C PHE A 69 -8.76 -15.82 -1.21
N THR A 70 -8.96 -15.43 -2.46
CA THR A 70 -10.27 -15.40 -3.12
C THR A 70 -10.25 -16.27 -4.37
N SER A 71 -11.39 -16.90 -4.68
CA SER A 71 -11.55 -17.75 -5.86
C SER A 71 -11.93 -16.96 -7.13
N SER A 72 -12.26 -15.68 -6.99
CA SER A 72 -12.70 -14.80 -8.08
C SER A 72 -12.01 -13.44 -7.97
N ASP A 73 -11.60 -12.88 -9.11
CA ASP A 73 -10.98 -11.54 -9.20
C ASP A 73 -11.93 -10.47 -8.61
N PRO A 74 -11.57 -9.85 -7.48
CA PRO A 74 -12.37 -8.77 -6.93
C PRO A 74 -12.27 -7.52 -7.80
N SER A 75 -13.41 -6.94 -8.16
CA SER A 75 -13.41 -5.66 -8.88
C SER A 75 -12.88 -4.52 -8.02
N ASP A 76 -13.19 -4.55 -6.72
CA ASP A 76 -12.95 -3.46 -5.79
C ASP A 76 -12.50 -3.94 -4.40
N PRO A 77 -11.71 -3.14 -3.68
CA PRO A 77 -11.39 -3.38 -2.27
C PRO A 77 -12.62 -3.26 -1.37
N ILE A 78 -12.70 -4.14 -0.37
CA ILE A 78 -13.74 -4.14 0.65
C ILE A 78 -13.13 -3.65 1.96
N ASN A 79 -13.82 -2.73 2.63
CA ASN A 79 -13.36 -2.19 3.90
C ASN A 79 -13.19 -3.31 4.95
N TRP A 80 -12.04 -3.30 5.63
CA TRP A 80 -11.57 -4.31 6.58
C TRP A 80 -11.25 -5.69 5.99
N GLN A 81 -11.12 -5.80 4.67
CA GLN A 81 -10.69 -7.03 4.01
C GLN A 81 -9.46 -6.76 3.13
N HIS A 82 -8.50 -7.67 3.21
CA HIS A 82 -7.31 -7.68 2.37
C HIS A 82 -7.37 -8.93 1.51
N LEU A 83 -7.78 -8.79 0.26
CA LEU A 83 -8.05 -9.90 -0.64
C LEU A 83 -6.83 -10.18 -1.52
N LEU A 84 -6.53 -11.45 -1.72
CA LEU A 84 -5.50 -11.94 -2.62
C LEU A 84 -6.14 -12.85 -3.66
N TYR A 85 -6.05 -12.44 -4.92
CA TYR A 85 -6.47 -13.22 -6.07
C TYR A 85 -5.26 -13.55 -6.94
N ILE A 86 -5.11 -14.82 -7.29
CA ILE A 86 -4.12 -15.30 -8.24
C ILE A 86 -4.82 -16.32 -9.12
N ASP A 87 -4.88 -16.08 -10.43
CA ASP A 87 -5.47 -17.06 -11.34
C ASP A 87 -4.61 -18.33 -11.48
N ASP A 88 -5.23 -19.42 -11.94
CA ASP A 88 -4.57 -20.73 -12.00
C ASP A 88 -3.32 -20.73 -12.88
N LYS A 89 -3.32 -19.95 -13.97
CA LYS A 89 -2.15 -19.84 -14.85
C LYS A 89 -0.98 -19.20 -14.12
N ASN A 90 -1.22 -18.12 -13.39
CA ASN A 90 -0.19 -17.42 -12.63
C ASN A 90 0.26 -18.23 -11.41
N LEU A 91 -0.64 -18.94 -10.74
CA LEU A 91 -0.27 -19.93 -9.70
C LEU A 91 0.66 -21.01 -10.27
N GLN A 92 0.32 -21.56 -11.43
CA GLN A 92 1.14 -22.59 -12.08
C GLN A 92 2.52 -22.05 -12.49
N LYS A 93 2.58 -20.82 -12.99
CA LYS A 93 3.84 -20.17 -13.33
C LYS A 93 4.70 -19.94 -12.09
N MET A 94 4.12 -19.42 -11.00
CA MET A 94 4.82 -19.27 -9.72
C MET A 94 5.28 -20.62 -9.13
N ALA A 95 4.52 -21.68 -9.33
CA ALA A 95 4.87 -23.02 -8.87
C ALA A 95 6.13 -23.54 -9.59
N ASN A 96 6.25 -23.26 -10.90
CA ASN A 96 7.30 -23.82 -11.76
C ASN A 96 8.53 -22.92 -11.95
N ASP A 97 8.40 -21.60 -11.74
CA ASP A 97 9.45 -20.61 -11.99
C ASP A 97 9.78 -19.85 -10.70
N SER A 98 10.95 -20.16 -10.13
CA SER A 98 11.45 -19.55 -8.89
C SER A 98 11.69 -18.05 -9.01
N ASP A 99 12.12 -17.57 -10.17
CA ASP A 99 12.41 -16.15 -10.40
C ASP A 99 11.11 -15.36 -10.53
N TYR A 100 10.11 -15.94 -11.22
CA TYR A 100 8.77 -15.37 -11.25
C TYR A 100 8.15 -15.36 -9.84
N ARG A 101 8.25 -16.46 -9.10
CA ARG A 101 7.79 -16.55 -7.70
C ARG A 101 8.44 -15.50 -6.82
N ALA A 102 9.76 -15.28 -6.94
CA ALA A 102 10.48 -14.25 -6.19
C ALA A 102 9.96 -12.83 -6.48
N LYS A 103 9.73 -12.52 -7.77
CA LYS A 103 9.16 -11.22 -8.20
C LYS A 103 7.78 -11.00 -7.60
N ILE A 104 6.90 -12.01 -7.64
CA ILE A 104 5.56 -11.90 -7.05
C ILE A 104 5.64 -11.72 -5.53
N PHE A 105 6.48 -12.49 -4.83
CA PHE A 105 6.63 -12.34 -3.37
C PHE A 105 7.17 -10.96 -2.99
N GLY A 106 8.15 -10.43 -3.72
CA GLY A 106 8.63 -9.06 -3.51
C GLY A 106 7.54 -8.00 -3.74
N LEU A 107 6.71 -8.22 -4.76
CA LEU A 107 5.57 -7.35 -5.06
C LEU A 107 4.47 -7.41 -3.99
N ILE A 108 4.10 -8.61 -3.54
CA ILE A 108 3.15 -8.78 -2.42
C ILE A 108 3.73 -8.12 -1.17
N LYS A 109 5.02 -8.30 -0.86
CA LYS A 109 5.66 -7.70 0.32
C LYS A 109 5.61 -6.17 0.28
N ARG A 110 5.81 -5.57 -0.90
CA ARG A 110 5.64 -4.12 -1.09
C ARG A 110 4.24 -3.67 -0.65
N GLU A 111 3.19 -4.29 -1.17
CA GLU A 111 1.81 -3.91 -0.83
C GLU A 111 1.45 -4.28 0.60
N TYR A 112 1.91 -5.43 1.08
CA TYR A 112 1.71 -5.91 2.43
C TYR A 112 2.28 -4.94 3.47
N SER A 113 3.45 -4.35 3.22
CA SER A 113 4.05 -3.37 4.13
C SER A 113 3.18 -2.12 4.35
N SER A 114 2.34 -1.78 3.35
CA SER A 114 1.37 -0.69 3.47
C SER A 114 0.13 -1.01 4.31
N LEU A 115 -0.05 -2.29 4.70
CA LEU A 115 -1.13 -2.75 5.57
C LEU A 115 -0.73 -2.70 7.06
N ASP A 116 0.57 -2.69 7.34
CA ASP A 116 1.13 -2.75 8.70
C ASP A 116 1.51 -1.38 9.27
N ALA A 117 1.71 -0.40 8.40
CA ALA A 117 2.28 0.88 8.79
C ALA A 117 1.25 2.01 8.73
N ASN A 118 1.18 2.75 9.84
CA ASN A 118 0.59 4.08 9.84
C ASN A 118 1.59 5.04 9.19
N HIS A 119 1.49 5.19 7.87
CA HIS A 119 2.41 6.04 7.14
C HIS A 119 2.09 7.50 7.41
N LYS A 120 3.08 8.23 7.91
CA LYS A 120 3.00 9.68 8.08
C LYS A 120 3.62 10.36 6.87
N ILE A 121 2.90 11.27 6.25
CA ILE A 121 3.39 12.01 5.08
C ILE A 121 3.18 13.50 5.34
N LYS A 122 4.24 14.28 5.16
CA LYS A 122 4.21 15.73 5.27
C LYS A 122 3.49 16.33 4.07
N MET A 123 2.51 17.20 4.34
CA MET A 123 1.69 17.90 3.36
C MET A 123 1.63 19.39 3.68
N GLY A 124 2.57 20.15 3.11
CA GLY A 124 2.78 21.55 3.47
C GLY A 124 3.17 21.66 4.95
N SER A 125 2.31 22.31 5.75
CA SER A 125 2.48 22.43 7.20
C SER A 125 1.86 21.29 8.01
N ASN A 126 1.11 20.37 7.40
CA ASN A 126 0.44 19.27 8.11
C ASN A 126 1.23 17.97 8.00
N ILE A 127 0.94 17.05 8.92
CA ILE A 127 1.29 15.63 8.79
C ILE A 127 -0.02 14.85 8.64
N VAL A 128 -0.06 14.01 7.61
CA VAL A 128 -1.18 13.10 7.34
C VAL A 128 -0.74 11.70 7.69
N SER A 129 -1.45 11.09 8.61
CA SER A 129 -1.30 9.68 8.95
C SER A 129 -2.36 8.90 8.18
N SER A 130 -2.01 7.79 7.53
CA SER A 130 -2.97 6.98 6.78
C SER A 130 -2.75 5.50 7.05
N ASN A 131 -3.85 4.80 7.33
CA ASN A 131 -3.87 3.35 7.47
C ASN A 131 -4.68 2.74 6.32
N THR A 132 -4.12 1.73 5.66
CA THR A 132 -4.85 0.93 4.67
C THR A 132 -5.86 0.05 5.41
N THR A 133 -7.15 0.33 5.20
CA THR A 133 -8.27 -0.37 5.83
C THR A 133 -8.81 -1.52 4.99
N GLY A 134 -8.49 -1.61 3.70
CA GLY A 134 -8.81 -2.76 2.86
C GLY A 134 -7.96 -2.76 1.60
N SER A 135 -7.74 -3.93 1.01
CA SER A 135 -6.91 -4.06 -0.19
C SER A 135 -7.31 -5.23 -1.09
N VAL A 136 -6.92 -5.16 -2.35
CA VAL A 136 -6.97 -6.25 -3.33
C VAL A 136 -5.61 -6.33 -3.99
N PHE A 137 -4.97 -7.49 -3.89
CA PHE A 137 -3.86 -7.86 -4.75
C PHE A 137 -4.38 -8.89 -5.76
N SER A 138 -4.37 -8.56 -7.05
CA SER A 138 -4.87 -9.43 -8.10
C SER A 138 -3.77 -9.70 -9.13
N LEU A 139 -3.47 -10.98 -9.35
CA LEU A 139 -2.55 -11.47 -10.36
C LEU A 139 -3.34 -12.26 -11.42
N SER A 140 -3.48 -11.67 -12.62
CA SER A 140 -4.19 -12.30 -13.73
C SER A 140 -3.77 -11.74 -15.07
N ASP A 141 -3.69 -12.58 -16.09
CA ASP A 141 -3.26 -12.22 -17.46
C ASP A 141 -4.13 -11.13 -18.11
N LYS A 142 -5.31 -10.83 -17.56
CA LYS A 142 -6.19 -9.74 -18.01
C LYS A 142 -5.75 -8.36 -17.50
N ASN A 143 -4.92 -8.32 -16.47
CA ASN A 143 -4.43 -7.08 -15.87
C ASN A 143 -3.28 -6.50 -16.69
N GLU A 144 -3.02 -5.21 -16.49
CA GLU A 144 -1.87 -4.54 -17.09
C GLU A 144 -0.56 -5.21 -16.65
N ASN A 145 0.40 -5.27 -17.57
CA ASN A 145 1.71 -5.80 -17.28
C ASN A 145 2.60 -4.68 -16.71
N ILE A 146 3.04 -4.85 -15.47
CA ILE A 146 3.91 -3.91 -14.79
C ILE A 146 5.16 -4.68 -14.34
N GLY A 147 6.30 -4.38 -14.96
CA GLY A 147 7.58 -5.04 -14.64
C GLY A 147 7.62 -6.53 -14.97
N GLY A 148 6.87 -6.99 -15.97
CA GLY A 148 6.79 -8.40 -16.37
C GLY A 148 5.73 -9.20 -15.61
N VAL A 149 4.92 -8.55 -14.78
CA VAL A 149 3.90 -9.17 -13.92
C VAL A 149 2.52 -8.60 -14.28
N PRO A 150 1.52 -9.44 -14.62
CA PRO A 150 0.18 -8.99 -14.97
C PRO A 150 -0.66 -8.78 -13.68
N TYR A 151 -0.44 -7.66 -13.01
CA TYR A 151 -1.05 -7.37 -11.70
C TYR A 151 -1.90 -6.13 -11.67
N LYS A 152 -2.87 -6.14 -10.76
CA LYS A 152 -3.70 -5.01 -10.35
C LYS A 152 -3.74 -5.00 -8.82
N GLY A 153 -3.21 -3.94 -8.21
CA GLY A 153 -3.28 -3.72 -6.77
C GLY A 153 -4.23 -2.57 -6.46
N MET A 154 -5.13 -2.71 -5.49
CA MET A 154 -6.05 -1.66 -5.05
C MET A 154 -6.13 -1.58 -3.52
N GLY A 155 -6.43 -0.41 -2.96
CA GLY A 155 -6.54 -0.17 -1.53
C GLY A 155 -7.59 0.88 -1.18
N ILE A 156 -8.17 0.76 0.01
CA ILE A 156 -8.98 1.78 0.68
C ILE A 156 -8.25 2.17 1.96
N SER A 157 -8.06 3.46 2.16
CA SER A 157 -7.38 3.98 3.34
C SER A 157 -8.27 4.92 4.15
N ALA A 158 -7.98 5.00 5.44
CA ALA A 158 -8.60 5.96 6.36
C ALA A 158 -7.54 6.99 6.79
N PRO A 159 -7.49 8.18 6.16
CA PRO A 159 -6.56 9.22 6.55
C PRO A 159 -7.01 9.93 7.84
N THR A 160 -6.05 10.22 8.70
CA THR A 160 -6.18 11.04 9.89
C THR A 160 -5.18 12.19 9.81
N PHE A 161 -5.66 13.41 10.03
CA PHE A 161 -4.82 14.61 10.06
C PHE A 161 -4.53 14.96 11.51
N ASP A 162 -3.30 15.40 11.81
CA ASP A 162 -2.96 15.92 13.14
C ASP A 162 -3.86 17.09 13.58
N ASN A 163 -4.59 17.72 12.64
CA ASN A 163 -5.53 18.82 12.89
C ASN A 163 -7.01 18.41 12.96
N SER A 164 -7.36 17.19 13.39
CA SER A 164 -8.76 16.75 13.63
C SER A 164 -9.72 16.79 12.43
N ILE A 165 -9.21 16.80 11.19
CA ILE A 165 -10.05 16.71 9.99
C ILE A 165 -10.21 15.23 9.63
N SER A 166 -11.44 14.73 9.59
CA SER A 166 -11.76 13.43 8.97
C SER A 166 -12.24 13.65 7.53
N VAL A 167 -11.78 12.81 6.61
CA VAL A 167 -12.24 12.84 5.20
C VAL A 167 -12.82 11.47 4.83
N LYS A 168 -13.84 11.46 3.97
CA LYS A 168 -14.52 10.23 3.52
C LYS A 168 -13.56 9.32 2.73
N LYS A 169 -13.74 8.01 2.92
CA LYS A 169 -12.97 6.89 2.32
C LYS A 169 -13.10 6.85 0.80
N SER A 170 -12.05 6.45 0.10
CA SER A 170 -12.08 6.14 -1.35
C SER A 170 -11.15 4.96 -1.68
N SER A 171 -11.45 4.25 -2.78
CA SER A 171 -10.73 3.10 -3.32
C SER A 171 -9.79 3.52 -4.45
N ASN A 172 -8.52 3.09 -4.44
CA ASN A 172 -7.52 3.45 -5.46
C ASN A 172 -6.61 2.28 -5.83
N ALA A 173 -6.01 2.33 -7.01
CA ALA A 173 -4.93 1.43 -7.37
C ALA A 173 -3.61 1.79 -6.63
N PHE A 174 -2.87 0.80 -6.13
CA PHE A 174 -1.62 1.00 -5.36
C PHE A 174 -0.50 1.74 -6.14
N GLY A 175 -0.61 1.82 -7.47
CA GLY A 175 0.31 2.57 -8.35
C GLY A 175 -0.19 3.97 -8.78
N TYR A 176 -1.47 4.29 -8.57
CA TYR A 176 -2.11 5.54 -9.00
C TYR A 176 -2.64 6.32 -7.80
N ALA A 177 -1.78 6.53 -6.81
CA ALA A 177 -2.09 7.30 -5.61
C ALA A 177 -2.46 8.77 -5.86
N ASN A 178 -2.51 9.24 -7.12
CA ASN A 178 -2.71 10.65 -7.46
C ASN A 178 -4.19 11.09 -7.47
N ASP A 179 -5.13 10.30 -7.98
CA ASP A 179 -6.45 10.87 -8.33
C ASP A 179 -7.33 11.19 -7.11
N TRP A 180 -7.48 10.26 -6.15
CA TRP A 180 -8.18 10.58 -4.90
C TRP A 180 -7.45 11.61 -4.04
N PHE A 181 -6.13 11.69 -4.21
CA PHE A 181 -5.24 12.49 -3.40
C PHE A 181 -5.30 13.96 -3.81
N GLU A 182 -5.39 14.22 -5.11
CA GLU A 182 -5.73 15.55 -5.64
C GLU A 182 -7.14 15.98 -5.19
N GLU A 183 -8.12 15.06 -5.19
CA GLU A 183 -9.46 15.36 -4.68
C GLU A 183 -9.46 15.65 -3.17
N LEU A 184 -8.62 14.96 -2.40
CA LEU A 184 -8.41 15.17 -0.97
C LEU A 184 -7.76 16.53 -0.69
N LEU A 185 -6.70 16.87 -1.41
CA LEU A 185 -6.01 18.15 -1.32
C LEU A 185 -6.97 19.31 -1.62
N LYS A 186 -7.77 19.17 -2.68
CA LYS A 186 -8.81 20.14 -3.03
C LYS A 186 -9.79 20.38 -1.87
N LYS A 187 -10.31 19.31 -1.25
CA LYS A 187 -11.25 19.43 -0.11
C LYS A 187 -10.63 20.06 1.14
N ILE A 188 -9.35 19.79 1.41
CA ILE A 188 -8.63 20.42 2.53
C ILE A 188 -8.46 21.91 2.28
N GLN A 189 -8.12 22.28 1.04
CA GLN A 189 -7.97 23.68 0.64
C GLN A 189 -9.31 24.42 0.76
N GLU A 190 -10.39 23.83 0.25
CA GLU A 190 -11.76 24.37 0.37
C GLU A 190 -12.16 24.62 1.83
N LYS A 191 -11.94 23.65 2.73
CA LYS A 191 -12.23 23.83 4.16
C LYS A 191 -11.41 24.95 4.82
N ARG A 192 -10.13 25.08 4.46
CA ARG A 192 -9.26 26.16 4.99
C ARG A 192 -9.74 27.53 4.52
N GLU A 193 -10.14 27.65 3.27
CA GLU A 193 -10.68 28.89 2.72
C GLU A 193 -12.02 29.25 3.38
N GLU A 194 -12.89 28.27 3.61
CA GLU A 194 -14.16 28.46 4.32
C GLU A 194 -13.94 28.94 5.76
N GLN A 195 -13.02 28.33 6.51
CA GLN A 195 -12.66 28.76 7.86
C GLN A 195 -12.12 30.19 7.89
N LYS A 196 -11.21 30.54 6.97
CA LYS A 196 -10.70 31.93 6.85
C LYS A 196 -11.81 32.92 6.54
N ARG A 197 -12.76 32.57 5.66
CA ARG A 197 -13.91 33.42 5.33
C ARG A 197 -14.81 33.65 6.54
N LEU A 198 -15.07 32.60 7.33
CA LEU A 198 -15.85 32.69 8.57
C LEU A 198 -15.17 33.57 9.61
N GLU A 199 -13.85 33.45 9.76
CA GLU A 199 -13.07 34.24 10.72
C GLU A 199 -13.01 35.73 10.33
N ILE A 200 -12.80 36.04 9.04
CA ILE A 200 -12.89 37.40 8.51
C ILE A 200 -14.28 37.99 8.71
N LYS A 201 -15.34 37.20 8.46
CA LYS A 201 -16.72 37.64 8.68
C LYS A 201 -16.97 37.97 10.15
N LYS A 202 -16.52 37.11 11.07
CA LYS A 202 -16.65 37.32 12.51
C LYS A 202 -15.92 38.58 12.98
N GLN A 203 -14.69 38.81 12.52
CA GLN A 203 -13.93 40.03 12.82
C GLN A 203 -14.62 41.29 12.28
N ARG A 204 -15.21 41.21 11.09
CA ARG A 204 -15.97 42.33 10.50
C ARG A 204 -17.24 42.64 11.31
N ASP A 205 -17.97 41.62 11.72
CA ASP A 205 -19.20 41.77 12.50
C ASP A 205 -18.90 42.31 13.93
N GLU A 206 -17.81 41.85 14.55
CA GLU A 206 -17.30 42.41 15.82
C GLU A 206 -16.88 43.88 15.68
N PHE A 207 -16.20 44.24 14.59
CA PHE A 207 -15.79 45.63 14.34
C PHE A 207 -16.99 46.57 14.09
N LEU A 208 -18.07 46.07 13.49
CA LEU A 208 -19.30 46.84 13.26
C LEU A 208 -20.11 47.04 14.54
N ASN A 209 -20.09 46.08 15.47
CA ASN A 209 -20.79 46.18 16.77
C ASN A 209 -20.11 47.12 17.78
N ILE A 210 -18.85 47.50 17.57
CA ILE A 210 -18.12 48.45 18.43
C ILE A 210 -18.39 49.93 18.02
N LYS A 211 -19.03 50.16 16.86
CA LYS A 211 -19.30 51.52 16.33
C LYS A 211 -20.72 52.05 16.59
N ILE A 212 -21.47 51.43 17.50
CA ILE A 212 -22.78 51.91 18.01
C ILE A 212 -22.57 52.33 19.46
#